data_AF-A0A2D0HDS6-F1
#
_entry.id   AF-A0A2D0HDS6-F1
#
_cell.length_a   1.000
_cell.length_b   1.000
_cell.length_c   1.000
_cell.angle_alpha   90.00
_cell.angle_beta   90.00
_cell.angle_gamma   90.00
#
_symmetry.space_group_name_H-M   'P 1'
#
loop_
_entity.id
_entity.type
_entity.pdbx_description
1 polymer ?
#
loop_
_entity_poly.entity_id
_entity_poly.type
_entity_poly.pdbx_seq_one_letter_code
_entity_poly.pdbx_strand_id
1 'polypeptide(L)'
;MIQLVVGLLAEVEKFFGFSKVKEFTPVETLTPSKMGYYFEHEELKRLMDRLGNFTTVQFTDVRGNPLSKDSIDRRFGKDGGIDCVIHIVANSEHGCKVVAGKIRNILINGDY
;
A
#
# COMPACT_ATOMS: atom_id res chain seq x y z
N MET A 1 56.08 -4.36 -16.99
CA MET A 1 55.42 -4.49 -15.66
C MET A 1 53.93 -4.12 -15.71
N ILE A 2 53.53 -3.08 -16.45
CA ILE A 2 52.12 -2.64 -16.58
C ILE A 2 51.22 -3.65 -17.31
N GLN A 3 51.72 -4.32 -18.37
CA GLN A 3 50.95 -5.34 -19.10
C GLN A 3 50.54 -6.56 -18.25
N LEU A 4 51.30 -6.88 -17.20
CA LEU A 4 51.00 -8.03 -16.31
C LEU A 4 49.79 -7.75 -15.41
N VAL A 5 49.62 -6.48 -14.99
CA VAL A 5 48.53 -6.03 -14.10
C VAL A 5 47.18 -6.00 -14.85
N VAL A 6 47.21 -5.61 -16.13
CA VAL A 6 46.01 -5.57 -16.99
C VAL A 6 45.52 -6.97 -17.33
N GLY A 7 46.45 -7.92 -17.55
CA GLY A 7 46.11 -9.33 -17.76
C GLY A 7 45.46 -9.99 -16.55
N LEU A 8 45.97 -9.70 -15.34
CA LEU A 8 45.41 -10.21 -14.08
C LEU A 8 44.00 -9.69 -13.83
N LEU A 9 43.72 -8.41 -14.12
CA LEU A 9 42.38 -7.83 -13.98
C LEU A 9 41.36 -8.45 -14.94
N ALA A 10 41.76 -8.72 -16.18
CA ALA A 10 40.89 -9.36 -17.17
C ALA A 10 40.54 -10.82 -16.83
N GLU A 11 41.44 -11.54 -16.15
CA GLU A 11 41.16 -12.88 -15.63
C GLU A 11 40.23 -12.84 -14.40
N VAL A 12 40.39 -11.86 -13.51
CA VAL A 12 39.51 -11.67 -12.35
C VAL A 12 38.07 -11.37 -12.78
N GLU A 13 37.86 -10.53 -13.80
CA GLU A 13 36.50 -10.25 -14.31
C GLU A 13 35.81 -11.49 -14.90
N LYS A 14 36.57 -12.39 -15.54
CA LYS A 14 36.06 -13.69 -16.02
C LYS A 14 35.79 -14.67 -14.88
N PHE A 15 36.63 -14.68 -13.84
CA PHE A 15 36.52 -15.60 -12.72
C PHE A 15 35.31 -15.29 -11.83
N PHE A 16 34.96 -14.01 -11.68
CA PHE A 16 33.83 -13.60 -10.84
C PHE A 16 32.47 -13.59 -11.54
N GLY A 17 32.40 -13.96 -12.83
CA GLY A 17 31.13 -14.16 -13.51
C GLY A 17 30.16 -12.98 -13.35
N PHE A 18 30.68 -11.75 -13.35
CA PHE A 18 29.87 -10.54 -13.23
C PHE A 18 29.01 -10.41 -14.48
N SER A 19 27.84 -11.03 -14.44
CA SER A 19 26.79 -10.81 -15.42
C SER A 19 26.36 -9.36 -15.27
N LYS A 20 26.51 -8.57 -16.34
CA LYS A 20 26.01 -7.19 -16.38
C LYS A 20 24.55 -7.23 -15.91
N VAL A 21 24.26 -6.62 -14.77
CA VAL A 21 22.91 -6.56 -14.20
C VAL A 21 22.01 -5.98 -15.29
N LYS A 22 20.91 -6.69 -15.61
CA LYS A 22 19.94 -6.23 -16.60
C LYS A 22 19.57 -4.79 -16.27
N GLU A 23 19.73 -3.90 -17.24
CA GLU A 23 19.35 -2.50 -17.09
C GLU A 23 17.86 -2.46 -16.70
N PHE A 24 17.60 -1.98 -15.49
CA PHE A 24 16.26 -1.73 -15.01
C PHE A 24 15.81 -0.42 -15.64
N THR A 25 15.00 -0.50 -16.69
CA THR A 25 14.23 0.67 -17.13
C THR A 25 13.17 0.92 -16.07
N PRO A 26 13.24 2.04 -15.33
CA PRO A 26 12.20 2.35 -14.36
C PRO A 26 10.87 2.41 -15.10
N VAL A 27 9.95 1.54 -14.69
CA VAL A 27 8.53 1.61 -15.06
C VAL A 27 8.10 3.05 -14.76
N GLU A 28 7.54 3.71 -15.77
CA GLU A 28 7.00 5.08 -15.75
C GLU A 28 7.08 5.76 -14.37
N THR A 29 8.09 6.60 -14.14
CA THR A 29 8.31 7.22 -12.83
C THR A 29 7.09 8.05 -12.44
N LEU A 30 6.26 7.50 -11.57
CA LEU A 30 5.10 8.19 -11.01
C LEU A 30 5.58 9.47 -10.33
N THR A 31 4.85 10.55 -10.53
CA THR A 31 5.12 11.78 -9.78
C THR A 31 4.94 11.53 -8.28
N PRO A 32 5.65 12.25 -7.39
CA PRO A 32 5.48 12.09 -5.95
C PRO A 32 4.02 12.15 -5.49
N SER A 33 3.22 13.03 -6.11
CA SER A 33 1.77 13.13 -5.84
C SER A 33 1.02 11.85 -6.22
N LYS A 34 1.28 11.29 -7.41
CA LYS A 34 0.66 10.03 -7.82
C LYS A 34 1.06 8.88 -6.90
N MET A 35 2.32 8.82 -6.47
CA MET A 35 2.80 7.84 -5.49
C MET A 35 2.05 7.94 -4.16
N GLY A 36 1.80 9.17 -3.68
CA GLY A 36 1.00 9.41 -2.47
C GLY A 36 -0.41 8.84 -2.60
N TYR A 37 -1.10 9.10 -3.71
CA TYR A 37 -2.45 8.56 -3.95
C TYR A 37 -2.47 7.04 -4.01
N TYR A 38 -1.51 6.43 -4.72
CA TYR A 38 -1.41 4.97 -4.75
C TYR A 38 -1.19 4.39 -3.35
N PHE A 39 -0.33 5.00 -2.54
CA PHE A 39 -0.10 4.56 -1.17
C PHE A 39 -1.39 4.64 -0.33
N GLU A 40 -2.10 5.77 -0.37
CA GLU A 40 -3.37 5.95 0.36
C GLU A 40 -4.44 4.93 -0.07
N HIS A 41 -4.56 4.67 -1.38
CA HIS A 41 -5.50 3.70 -1.91
C HIS A 41 -5.18 2.28 -1.43
N GLU A 42 -3.92 1.88 -1.47
CA GLU A 42 -3.48 0.56 -1.04
C GLU A 42 -3.64 0.37 0.48
N GLU A 43 -3.30 1.37 1.29
CA GLU A 43 -3.52 1.34 2.75
C GLU A 43 -5.01 1.18 3.09
N LEU A 44 -5.88 1.92 2.41
CA LEU A 44 -7.32 1.79 2.62
C LEU A 44 -7.83 0.41 2.21
N LYS A 45 -7.38 -0.14 1.08
CA LYS A 45 -7.77 -1.50 0.66
C LYS A 45 -7.31 -2.57 1.64
N ARG A 46 -6.08 -2.46 2.17
CA ARG A 46 -5.56 -3.35 3.21
C ARG A 46 -6.39 -3.30 4.48
N LEU A 47 -6.76 -2.09 4.90
CA LEU A 47 -7.68 -1.90 6.03
C LEU A 47 -9.06 -2.53 5.77
N MET A 48 -9.61 -2.35 4.57
CA MET A 48 -10.88 -2.98 4.18
C MET A 48 -10.80 -4.51 4.23
N ASP A 49 -9.70 -5.10 3.78
CA ASP A 49 -9.48 -6.56 3.87
C ASP A 49 -9.38 -7.02 5.32
N ARG A 50 -8.59 -6.30 6.13
CA ARG A 50 -8.40 -6.61 7.54
C ARG A 50 -9.71 -6.59 8.32
N LEU A 51 -10.58 -5.65 7.99
CA LEU A 51 -11.89 -5.47 8.62
C LEU A 51 -13.02 -6.26 7.92
N GLY A 52 -12.74 -6.94 6.80
CA GLY A 52 -13.76 -7.68 6.03
C GLY A 52 -14.44 -8.81 6.80
N ASN A 53 -13.79 -9.33 7.86
CA ASN A 53 -14.38 -10.34 8.75
C ASN A 53 -15.35 -9.75 9.79
N PHE A 54 -15.44 -8.43 9.91
CA PHE A 54 -16.37 -7.77 10.82
C PHE A 54 -17.69 -7.48 10.07
N THR A 55 -18.67 -8.36 10.23
CA THR A 55 -19.99 -8.22 9.57
C THR A 55 -20.78 -6.97 9.97
N THR A 56 -20.38 -6.32 11.07
CA THR A 56 -20.98 -5.07 11.57
C THR A 56 -20.28 -3.82 11.05
N VAL A 57 -19.27 -3.93 10.19
CA VAL A 57 -18.48 -2.80 9.71
C VAL A 57 -18.85 -2.45 8.28
N GLN A 58 -19.03 -1.17 8.02
CA GLN A 58 -19.28 -0.61 6.69
C GLN A 58 -18.35 0.57 6.44
N PHE A 59 -17.94 0.75 5.18
CA PHE A 59 -17.10 1.85 4.76
C PHE A 59 -17.89 2.80 3.88
N THR A 60 -17.82 4.09 4.17
CA THR A 60 -18.45 5.15 3.38
C THR A 60 -17.50 6.32 3.21
N ASP A 61 -17.78 7.20 2.25
CA ASP A 61 -17.14 8.52 2.22
C ASP A 61 -17.87 9.49 3.16
N VAL A 62 -17.33 10.71 3.30
CA VAL A 62 -17.93 11.79 4.13
C VAL A 62 -19.33 12.21 3.67
N ARG A 63 -19.75 11.83 2.47
CA ARG A 63 -21.10 12.06 1.93
C ARG A 63 -22.02 10.86 2.13
N GLY A 64 -21.56 9.80 2.78
CA GLY A 64 -22.32 8.58 3.04
C GLY A 64 -22.39 7.60 1.86
N ASN A 65 -21.64 7.83 0.78
CA ASN A 65 -21.61 6.88 -0.33
C ASN A 65 -20.77 5.66 0.07
N PRO A 66 -21.23 4.42 -0.16
CA PRO A 66 -20.45 3.22 0.13
C PRO A 66 -19.11 3.23 -0.58
N LEU A 67 -18.06 2.82 0.13
CA LEU A 67 -16.74 2.59 -0.42
C LEU A 67 -16.53 1.09 -0.68
N SER A 68 -16.12 0.79 -1.90
CA SER A 68 -15.58 -0.50 -2.34
C SER A 68 -14.16 -0.32 -2.87
N LYS A 69 -13.37 -1.40 -2.94
CA LYS A 69 -12.04 -1.38 -3.57
C LYS A 69 -12.08 -0.80 -4.99
N ASP A 70 -13.06 -1.22 -5.78
CA ASP A 70 -13.23 -0.70 -7.15
C ASP A 70 -13.60 0.78 -7.18
N SER A 71 -14.31 1.28 -6.16
CA SER A 71 -14.65 2.70 -6.06
C SER A 71 -13.44 3.54 -5.67
N ILE A 72 -12.54 2.99 -4.86
CA ILE A 72 -11.26 3.61 -4.48
C ILE A 72 -10.39 3.76 -5.73
N ASP A 73 -10.25 2.71 -6.54
CA ASP A 73 -9.46 2.74 -7.79
C ASP A 73 -9.98 3.73 -8.82
N ARG A 74 -11.26 4.11 -8.75
CA ARG A 74 -11.85 5.09 -9.66
C ARG A 74 -11.77 6.51 -9.12
N ARG A 75 -11.46 6.70 -7.84
CA ARG A 75 -11.40 8.01 -7.18
C ARG A 75 -10.00 8.59 -7.31
N PHE A 76 -9.73 9.23 -8.46
CA PHE A 76 -8.65 10.19 -8.59
C PHE A 76 -9.27 11.59 -8.60
N GLY A 77 -9.72 12.03 -7.43
CA GLY A 77 -10.27 13.39 -7.27
C GLY A 77 -9.22 14.44 -7.62
N LYS A 78 -9.65 15.69 -7.83
CA LYS A 78 -8.75 16.83 -8.15
C LYS A 78 -7.71 17.08 -7.06
N ASP A 79 -8.05 16.72 -5.81
CA ASP A 79 -7.18 16.77 -4.63
C ASP A 79 -6.58 15.38 -4.29
N GLY A 80 -7.06 14.33 -4.96
CA GLY A 80 -6.62 12.93 -4.93
C GLY A 80 -6.64 12.18 -3.59
N GLY A 81 -6.97 12.84 -2.48
CA GLY A 81 -7.22 12.17 -1.21
C GLY A 81 -8.56 11.44 -1.16
N ILE A 82 -8.63 10.36 -0.37
CA ILE A 82 -9.87 9.63 -0.09
C ILE A 82 -10.24 9.81 1.37
N ASP A 83 -11.37 10.48 1.63
CA ASP A 83 -11.97 10.45 2.95
C ASP A 83 -12.72 9.13 3.17
N CYS A 84 -12.41 8.45 4.26
CA CYS A 84 -13.05 7.20 4.66
C CYS A 84 -13.67 7.32 6.05
N VAL A 85 -14.94 6.92 6.16
CA VAL A 85 -15.69 6.81 7.41
C VAL A 85 -15.99 5.34 7.67
N ILE A 86 -15.63 4.86 8.86
CA ILE A 86 -15.90 3.48 9.31
C ILE A 86 -17.16 3.51 10.17
N HIS A 87 -18.24 2.90 9.69
CA HIS A 87 -19.48 2.74 10.43
C HIS A 87 -19.50 1.38 11.13
N ILE A 88 -19.89 1.40 12.41
CA ILE A 88 -20.12 0.18 13.21
C ILE A 88 -21.62 0.07 13.47
N VAL A 89 -22.26 -0.92 12.86
CA VAL A 89 -23.69 -1.19 12.95
C VAL A 89 -23.89 -2.53 13.65
N ALA A 90 -24.20 -2.50 14.94
CA ALA A 90 -24.46 -3.69 15.75
C ALA A 90 -25.81 -3.60 16.48
N ASN A 91 -26.34 -4.74 16.91
CA ASN A 91 -27.65 -4.84 17.57
C ASN A 91 -27.68 -4.27 19.00
N SER A 92 -26.53 -3.85 19.55
CA SER A 92 -26.44 -3.26 20.89
C SER A 92 -25.28 -2.30 21.01
N GLU A 93 -25.42 -1.33 21.92
CA GLU A 93 -24.35 -0.37 22.25
C GLU A 93 -23.09 -1.08 22.75
N HIS A 94 -23.25 -2.14 23.56
CA HIS A 94 -22.12 -2.95 24.04
C HIS A 94 -21.39 -3.61 22.87
N GLY A 95 -22.11 -4.17 21.90
CA GLY A 95 -21.52 -4.71 20.67
C GLY A 95 -20.73 -3.67 19.89
N CYS A 96 -21.28 -2.46 19.74
CA CYS A 96 -20.57 -1.34 19.10
C CYS A 96 -19.26 -1.01 19.83
N LYS A 97 -19.27 -0.92 21.17
CA LYS A 97 -18.07 -0.62 21.97
C LYS A 97 -16.99 -1.69 21.83
N VAL A 98 -17.37 -2.96 21.83
CA VAL A 98 -16.42 -4.09 21.66
C VAL A 98 -15.77 -4.02 20.27
N VAL A 99 -16.55 -3.84 19.22
CA VAL A 99 -16.03 -3.75 17.84
C VAL A 99 -15.16 -2.51 17.68
N ALA A 100 -15.59 -1.36 18.20
CA ALA A 100 -14.82 -0.11 18.15
C ALA A 100 -13.45 -0.25 18.83
N GLY A 101 -13.39 -0.92 19.99
CA GLY A 101 -12.12 -1.19 20.68
C GLY A 101 -11.17 -2.04 19.84
N LYS A 102 -11.68 -3.07 19.16
CA LYS A 102 -10.88 -3.93 18.27
C LYS A 102 -10.36 -3.16 17.06
N ILE A 103 -11.22 -2.40 16.39
CA ILE A 103 -10.84 -1.58 15.23
C ILE A 103 -9.80 -0.54 15.63
N ARG A 104 -10.01 0.14 16.77
CA ARG A 104 -9.04 1.11 17.30
C ARG A 104 -7.66 0.49 17.50
N ASN A 105 -7.58 -0.72 18.06
CA ASN A 105 -6.30 -1.40 18.24
C ASN A 105 -5.65 -1.76 16.90
N ILE A 106 -6.42 -2.20 15.90
CA ILE A 106 -5.91 -2.46 14.55
C ILE A 106 -5.32 -1.18 13.94
N LEU A 107 -6.04 -0.06 14.04
CA LEU A 107 -5.62 1.22 13.49
C LEU A 107 -4.35 1.76 14.17
N ILE A 108 -4.29 1.75 15.50
CA ILE A 108 -3.15 2.26 16.27
C ILE A 108 -1.89 1.43 16.03
N ASN A 109 -2.04 0.11 15.90
CA ASN A 109 -0.89 -0.79 15.73
C ASN A 109 -0.48 -0.99 14.27
N GLY A 110 -1.23 -0.43 13.31
CA GLY A 110 -0.99 -0.68 11.89
C GLY A 110 -1.13 -2.17 11.52
N ASP A 111 -2.05 -2.89 12.17
CA ASP A 111 -2.30 -4.33 11.92
C ASP A 111 -3.20 -4.54 10.69
N TYR A 112 -2.86 -3.90 9.57
CA TYR A 112 -3.51 -4.02 8.26
C TYR A 112 -2.46 -3.79 7.18
#